data_AF-A0A1G4RUG8-F1
#
_entry.id   AF-A0A1G4RUG8-F1
#
_cell.length_a   1.000
_cell.length_b   1.000
_cell.length_c   1.000
_cell.angle_alpha   90.00
_cell.angle_beta   90.00
_cell.angle_gamma   90.00
#
_symmetry.space_group_name_H-M   'P 1'
#
loop_
_entity.id
_entity.type
_entity.pdbx_description
1 polymer ?
#
loop_
_entity_poly.entity_id
_entity_poly.type
_entity_poly.pdbx_seq_one_letter_code
_entity_poly.pdbx_strand_id
1 'polypeptide(L)'
;MNSNTIRFHAITSNDDRNIANGMRNTSGTPLSESEIAFVKSEIRRIRADEDIFIFNDADHLRDSACYNFEDDKIYVTRNVFPDELYASAHPRDIMSVGAVLAHVYYGHRHYRQEYLSDWEKGKDYHTTPPWQDECRASLTAAQIAPGLTEMDKRYLVLDAVYRAKEFGQLIEMNDFMKETVFGYSSNERKITRDIEQPKYVSEESLKRDQADGAYEHKVSKMRQFSRDYDDFER
;
A
#
# COMPACT_ATOMS: atom_id res chain seq x y z
N MET A 1 -4.25 -12.83 -26.69
CA MET A 1 -3.89 -11.66 -25.86
C MET A 1 -5.12 -11.33 -25.03
N ASN A 2 -5.17 -11.78 -23.77
CA ASN A 2 -6.31 -11.50 -22.90
C ASN A 2 -6.13 -10.12 -22.30
N SER A 3 -6.94 -9.16 -22.75
CA SER A 3 -7.02 -7.83 -22.15
C SER A 3 -7.71 -7.98 -20.79
N ASN A 4 -6.95 -7.88 -19.71
CA ASN A 4 -7.49 -7.85 -18.34
C ASN A 4 -8.15 -6.50 -18.07
N THR A 5 -9.40 -6.34 -18.51
CA THR A 5 -10.20 -5.14 -18.22
C THR A 5 -10.69 -5.19 -16.78
N ILE A 6 -10.21 -4.27 -15.94
CA ILE A 6 -10.70 -4.05 -14.57
C ILE A 6 -12.06 -3.32 -14.63
N ARG A 7 -13.05 -3.77 -13.85
CA ARG A 7 -14.39 -3.15 -13.76
C ARG A 7 -14.58 -2.46 -12.40
N PHE A 8 -15.16 -1.26 -12.43
CA PHE A 8 -15.45 -0.44 -11.24
C PHE A 8 -16.97 -0.34 -11.03
N HIS A 9 -17.42 -0.40 -9.78
CA HIS A 9 -18.83 -0.28 -9.40
C HIS A 9 -19.05 0.83 -8.37
N ALA A 10 -20.00 1.75 -8.60
CA ALA A 10 -20.27 2.89 -7.72
C ALA A 10 -21.16 2.51 -6.51
N ILE A 11 -20.78 2.95 -5.31
CA ILE A 11 -21.57 2.90 -4.06
C ILE A 11 -21.31 4.16 -3.23
N THR A 12 -22.39 4.78 -2.75
CA THR A 12 -22.32 5.88 -1.78
C THR A 12 -22.13 5.33 -0.36
N SER A 13 -20.99 5.56 0.30
CA SER A 13 -20.85 5.29 1.74
C SER A 13 -20.14 6.42 2.48
N ASN A 14 -20.84 7.04 3.42
CA ASN A 14 -20.28 7.84 4.51
C ASN A 14 -19.69 6.89 5.55
N ASP A 15 -18.39 6.99 5.85
CA ASP A 15 -17.80 6.41 7.06
C ASP A 15 -16.63 7.28 7.55
N ASP A 16 -16.92 8.07 8.58
CA ASP A 16 -16.00 8.93 9.33
C ASP A 16 -15.07 8.10 10.22
N ARG A 17 -13.99 7.51 9.68
CA ARG A 17 -12.77 7.15 10.45
C ARG A 17 -11.52 7.06 9.55
N ASN A 18 -10.72 8.12 9.50
CA ASN A 18 -9.27 8.03 9.21
C ASN A 18 -8.60 9.34 9.66
N ILE A 19 -8.00 9.35 10.86
CA ILE A 19 -7.22 10.49 11.37
C ILE A 19 -5.81 10.41 10.78
N ALA A 20 -5.75 10.56 9.46
CA ALA A 20 -4.62 10.85 8.59
C ALA A 20 -5.21 10.68 7.19
N ASN A 21 -5.59 11.76 6.52
CA ASN A 21 -6.18 11.72 5.17
C ASN A 21 -5.15 11.31 4.10
N GLY A 22 -4.40 10.22 4.31
CA GLY A 22 -3.48 9.71 3.31
C GLY A 22 -2.30 10.65 2.99
N MET A 23 -1.92 11.52 3.93
CA MET A 23 -0.88 12.53 3.70
C MET A 23 0.44 12.10 4.34
N ARG A 24 1.26 11.38 3.58
CA ARG A 24 2.69 11.18 3.87
C ARG A 24 3.41 12.53 4.07
N ASN A 25 4.63 12.51 4.59
CA ASN A 25 5.40 13.73 4.89
C ASN A 25 5.60 14.64 3.65
N THR A 26 4.81 15.69 3.51
CA THR A 26 4.91 16.72 2.44
C THR A 26 5.75 17.93 2.87
N SER A 27 6.60 17.80 3.90
CA SER A 27 7.44 18.93 4.29
C SER A 27 8.34 19.35 3.13
N GLY A 28 8.44 20.66 2.90
CA GLY A 28 9.33 21.26 1.89
C GLY A 28 10.82 21.16 2.25
N THR A 29 11.18 20.29 3.18
CA THR A 29 12.56 20.07 3.62
C THR A 29 13.25 19.16 2.60
N PRO A 30 14.34 19.63 1.95
CA PRO A 30 15.11 18.80 1.04
C PRO A 30 15.53 17.46 1.65
N LEU A 31 15.66 16.45 0.81
CA LEU A 31 16.29 15.19 1.17
C LEU A 31 17.78 15.41 1.40
N SER A 32 18.30 14.85 2.50
CA SER A 32 19.73 14.78 2.79
C SER A 32 20.44 13.79 1.85
N GLU A 33 21.76 13.86 1.79
CA GLU A 33 22.56 12.96 0.93
C GLU A 33 22.36 11.48 1.29
N SER A 34 22.23 11.14 2.58
CA SER A 34 21.98 9.76 3.02
C SER A 34 20.59 9.28 2.62
N GLU A 35 19.57 10.15 2.69
CA GLU A 35 18.22 9.84 2.22
C GLU A 35 18.20 9.66 0.70
N ILE A 36 18.87 10.54 -0.06
CA ILE A 36 19.01 10.38 -1.51
C ILE A 36 19.73 9.07 -1.83
N ALA A 37 20.80 8.72 -1.12
CA ALA A 37 21.52 7.46 -1.32
C ALA A 37 20.62 6.24 -1.07
N PHE A 38 19.77 6.29 -0.03
CA PHE A 38 18.76 5.27 0.24
C PHE A 38 17.72 5.19 -0.89
N VAL A 39 17.14 6.31 -1.30
CA VAL A 39 16.15 6.35 -2.39
C VAL A 39 16.77 5.82 -3.69
N LYS A 40 18.02 6.19 -4.02
CA LYS A 40 18.75 5.63 -5.17
C LYS A 40 18.96 4.12 -5.06
N SER A 41 19.18 3.60 -3.85
CA SER A 41 19.26 2.15 -3.64
C SER A 41 17.93 1.46 -3.95
N GLU A 42 16.80 2.11 -3.61
CA GLU A 42 15.46 1.62 -3.92
C GLU A 42 15.14 1.70 -5.42
N ILE A 43 15.53 2.79 -6.10
CA ILE A 43 15.46 2.92 -7.57
C ILE A 43 16.17 1.74 -8.25
N ARG A 44 17.40 1.44 -7.80
CA ARG A 44 18.17 0.29 -8.32
C ARG A 44 17.51 -1.04 -7.98
N ARG A 45 16.96 -1.20 -6.77
CA ARG A 45 16.21 -2.42 -6.37
C ARG A 45 15.06 -2.69 -7.34
N ILE A 46 14.30 -1.65 -7.68
CA ILE A 46 13.18 -1.78 -8.62
C ILE A 46 13.60 -1.72 -10.10
N ARG A 47 14.91 -1.74 -10.37
CA ARG A 47 15.53 -1.69 -11.71
C ARG A 47 15.05 -0.52 -12.57
N ALA A 48 14.72 0.59 -11.93
CA ALA A 48 14.34 1.82 -12.62
C ALA A 48 15.59 2.59 -13.08
N ASP A 49 15.43 3.37 -14.14
CA ASP A 49 16.48 4.26 -14.65
C ASP A 49 16.68 5.44 -13.70
N GLU A 50 17.85 5.55 -13.08
CA GLU A 50 18.14 6.59 -12.09
C GLU A 50 18.16 8.00 -12.71
N ASP A 51 18.46 8.14 -14.01
CA ASP A 51 18.64 9.43 -14.68
C ASP A 51 17.31 10.19 -14.91
N ILE A 52 16.18 9.52 -14.71
CA ILE A 52 14.87 10.17 -14.80
C ILE A 52 14.42 10.78 -13.47
N PHE A 53 15.08 10.45 -12.35
CA PHE A 53 14.70 10.92 -11.02
C PHE A 53 15.44 12.22 -10.68
N ILE A 54 14.67 13.26 -10.41
CA ILE A 54 15.16 14.58 -10.02
C ILE A 54 14.90 14.77 -8.53
N PHE A 55 15.95 15.04 -7.77
CA PHE A 55 15.89 15.21 -6.33
C PHE A 55 15.99 16.68 -5.96
N ASN A 56 15.27 17.09 -4.92
CA ASN A 56 15.34 18.43 -4.34
C ASN A 56 15.11 19.57 -5.35
N ASP A 57 14.29 19.32 -6.37
CA ASP A 57 13.86 20.37 -7.28
C ASP A 57 13.03 21.42 -6.53
N ALA A 58 13.44 22.68 -6.63
CA ALA A 58 12.90 23.76 -5.82
C ALA A 58 11.39 23.98 -6.04
N ASP A 59 10.91 23.76 -7.26
CA ASP A 59 9.51 23.97 -7.63
C ASP A 59 8.61 22.83 -7.14
N HIS A 60 9.19 21.66 -6.87
CA HIS A 60 8.46 20.45 -6.46
C HIS A 60 8.66 20.08 -4.98
N LEU A 61 9.50 20.78 -4.21
CA LEU A 61 9.86 20.39 -2.83
C LEU A 61 8.66 20.14 -1.90
N ARG A 62 7.54 20.82 -2.12
CA ARG A 62 6.33 20.75 -1.26
C ARG A 62 5.28 19.78 -1.79
N ASP A 63 5.53 19.13 -2.92
CA ASP A 63 4.59 18.25 -3.57
C ASP A 63 4.80 16.79 -3.15
N SER A 64 3.83 15.94 -3.49
CA SER A 64 4.06 14.50 -3.51
C SER A 64 5.04 14.14 -4.63
N ALA A 65 5.73 13.01 -4.48
CA ALA A 65 6.54 12.49 -5.58
C ALA A 65 5.65 12.28 -6.80
N CYS A 66 6.04 12.87 -7.94
CA CYS A 66 5.18 13.00 -9.10
C CYS A 66 5.94 12.72 -10.39
N TYR A 67 5.19 12.36 -11.43
CA TYR A 67 5.72 12.17 -12.77
C TYR A 67 5.26 13.32 -13.67
N ASN A 68 6.23 13.99 -14.28
CA ASN A 68 6.01 14.97 -15.35
C ASN A 68 6.13 14.24 -16.69
N PHE A 69 5.01 14.12 -17.38
CA PHE A 69 4.93 13.43 -18.66
C PHE A 69 5.52 14.23 -19.82
N GLU A 70 5.56 15.57 -19.74
CA GLU A 70 6.13 16.42 -20.79
C GLU A 70 7.64 16.18 -20.87
N ASP A 71 8.34 16.28 -19.74
CA ASP A 71 9.80 16.15 -19.65
C ASP A 71 10.29 14.71 -19.45
N ASP A 72 9.36 13.78 -19.23
CA ASP A 72 9.64 12.39 -18.85
C ASP A 72 10.53 12.28 -17.59
N LYS A 73 10.22 13.08 -16.58
CA LYS A 73 10.96 13.15 -15.30
C LYS A 73 10.09 12.82 -14.11
N ILE A 74 10.71 12.24 -13.09
CA ILE A 74 10.08 11.96 -11.79
C ILE A 74 10.72 12.86 -10.75
N TYR A 75 9.92 13.71 -10.13
CA TYR A 75 10.38 14.57 -9.05
C TYR A 75 10.21 13.84 -7.72
N VAL A 76 11.33 13.68 -7.00
CA VAL A 76 11.39 12.96 -5.74
C VAL A 76 11.42 13.97 -4.60
N THR A 77 10.41 13.89 -3.75
CA THR A 77 10.27 14.71 -2.54
C THR A 77 10.31 13.82 -1.30
N ARG A 78 10.30 14.43 -0.11
CA ARG A 78 10.26 13.70 1.16
C ARG A 78 9.04 12.81 1.33
N ASN A 79 7.99 13.06 0.54
CA ASN A 79 6.75 12.29 0.53
C ASN A 79 6.97 10.82 0.15
N VAL A 80 8.11 10.44 -0.45
CA VAL A 80 8.43 9.03 -0.71
C VAL A 80 8.62 8.20 0.55
N PHE A 81 8.98 8.80 1.69
CA PHE A 81 9.13 8.06 2.94
C PHE A 81 7.77 7.75 3.57
N PRO A 82 7.61 6.58 4.21
CA PRO A 82 6.37 6.25 4.90
C PRO A 82 6.12 7.22 6.05
N ASP A 83 4.85 7.39 6.44
CA ASP A 83 4.49 8.14 7.63
C ASP A 83 4.78 7.32 8.88
N GLU A 84 5.92 7.60 9.49
CA GLU A 84 6.32 7.01 10.78
C GLU A 84 5.78 7.80 11.98
N LEU A 85 5.22 8.99 11.78
CA LEU A 85 4.92 9.94 12.86
C LEU A 85 3.49 9.77 13.41
N TYR A 86 2.50 9.51 12.55
CA TYR A 86 1.09 9.49 12.95
C TYR A 86 0.45 8.10 13.00
N ALA A 87 1.24 7.03 12.86
CA ALA A 87 0.77 5.64 12.89
C ALA A 87 -0.44 5.40 11.97
N SER A 88 -0.42 5.99 10.77
CA SER A 88 -1.49 5.83 9.78
C SER A 88 -1.64 4.35 9.41
N ALA A 89 -2.90 3.89 9.34
CA ALA A 89 -3.24 2.57 8.83
C ALA A 89 -3.56 2.60 7.32
N HIS A 90 -3.51 3.78 6.68
CA HIS A 90 -3.83 3.90 5.27
C HIS A 90 -2.71 3.26 4.41
N PRO A 91 -3.01 2.35 3.46
CA PRO A 91 -1.99 1.66 2.67
C PRO A 91 -1.00 2.62 1.99
N ARG A 92 -1.51 3.75 1.50
CA ARG A 92 -0.70 4.79 0.87
C ARG A 92 0.32 5.45 1.79
N ASP A 93 0.06 5.49 3.10
CA ASP A 93 0.94 6.15 4.06
C ASP A 93 2.07 5.26 4.53
N ILE A 94 1.87 3.94 4.47
CA ILE A 94 2.81 2.93 4.96
C ILE A 94 3.56 2.19 3.85
N MET A 95 3.27 2.50 2.58
CA MET A 95 4.00 1.97 1.43
C MET A 95 5.50 2.24 1.58
N SER A 96 6.35 1.29 1.18
CA SER A 96 7.81 1.51 1.17
C SER A 96 8.21 2.59 0.15
N VAL A 97 9.44 3.10 0.26
CA VAL A 97 10.01 4.01 -0.76
C VAL A 97 9.98 3.34 -2.14
N GLY A 98 10.43 2.10 -2.27
CA GLY A 98 10.38 1.39 -3.56
C GLY A 98 8.97 1.21 -4.12
N ALA A 99 7.95 1.01 -3.27
CA ALA A 99 6.56 0.94 -3.73
C ALA A 99 6.07 2.29 -4.28
N VAL A 100 6.35 3.41 -3.60
CA VAL A 100 6.01 4.76 -4.09
C VAL A 100 6.72 5.05 -5.41
N LEU A 101 8.02 4.78 -5.49
CA LEU A 101 8.77 5.00 -6.73
C LEU A 101 8.24 4.14 -7.88
N ALA A 102 7.84 2.89 -7.60
CA ALA A 102 7.25 2.02 -8.61
C ALA A 102 5.89 2.53 -9.08
N HIS A 103 5.05 3.07 -8.19
CA HIS A 103 3.79 3.73 -8.56
C HIS A 103 4.02 4.83 -9.59
N VAL A 104 5.03 5.67 -9.40
CA VAL A 104 5.30 6.76 -10.35
C VAL A 104 5.99 6.27 -11.63
N TYR A 105 7.02 5.42 -11.51
CA TYR A 105 7.86 4.97 -12.64
C TYR A 105 7.21 3.88 -13.51
N TYR A 106 6.63 2.87 -12.90
CA TYR A 106 6.01 1.75 -13.62
C TYR A 106 4.49 1.92 -13.74
N GLY A 107 3.87 2.74 -12.88
CA GLY A 107 2.46 3.07 -12.95
C GLY A 107 2.18 4.24 -13.91
N HIS A 108 2.40 5.48 -13.47
CA HIS A 108 2.06 6.65 -14.28
C HIS A 108 2.85 6.74 -15.59
N ARG A 109 4.19 6.61 -15.54
CA ARG A 109 5.03 6.72 -16.75
C ARG A 109 4.72 5.67 -17.82
N HIS A 110 4.15 4.51 -17.44
CA HIS A 110 3.65 3.52 -18.41
C HIS A 110 2.58 4.10 -19.36
N TYR A 111 1.79 5.07 -18.89
CA TYR A 111 0.71 5.71 -19.64
C TYR A 111 1.10 7.06 -20.26
N ARG A 112 2.39 7.38 -20.37
CA ARG A 112 2.89 8.67 -20.91
C ARG A 112 2.23 9.08 -22.23
N GLN A 113 2.05 8.14 -23.15
CA GLN A 113 1.46 8.43 -24.48
C GLN A 113 -0.02 8.86 -24.38
N GLU A 114 -0.76 8.33 -23.40
CA GLU A 114 -2.12 8.78 -23.13
C GLU A 114 -2.12 10.21 -22.60
N TYR A 115 -1.24 10.53 -21.65
CA TYR A 115 -1.14 11.89 -21.10
C TYR A 115 -0.77 12.94 -22.17
N LEU A 116 0.17 12.60 -23.06
CA LEU A 116 0.51 13.46 -24.20
C LEU A 116 -0.67 13.66 -25.14
N SER A 117 -1.39 12.58 -25.48
CA SER A 117 -2.57 12.68 -26.35
C SER A 117 -3.72 13.47 -25.72
N ASP A 118 -3.87 13.38 -24.39
CA ASP A 118 -4.88 14.12 -23.66
C ASP A 118 -4.54 15.61 -23.58
N TRP A 119 -3.26 15.94 -23.35
CA TRP A 119 -2.76 17.31 -23.35
C TRP A 119 -3.01 18.04 -24.67
N GLU A 120 -2.86 17.35 -25.81
CA GLU A 120 -3.17 17.89 -27.14
C GLU A 120 -4.65 18.28 -27.31
N LYS A 121 -5.55 17.64 -26.56
CA LYS A 121 -7.01 17.90 -26.61
C LYS A 121 -7.44 19.00 -25.63
N GLY A 122 -6.61 19.32 -24.64
CA GLY A 122 -6.83 20.42 -23.70
C GLY A 122 -6.36 20.09 -22.29
N LYS A 123 -6.02 21.12 -21.52
CA LYS A 123 -5.44 20.97 -20.17
C LYS A 123 -6.32 20.21 -19.17
N ASP A 124 -7.64 20.32 -19.31
CA ASP A 124 -8.63 19.68 -18.44
C ASP A 124 -9.20 18.39 -19.06
N TYR A 125 -8.67 17.96 -20.21
CA TYR A 125 -9.12 16.74 -20.86
C TYR A 125 -8.38 15.54 -20.27
N HIS A 126 -9.13 14.55 -19.81
CA HIS A 126 -8.59 13.28 -19.34
C HIS A 126 -9.41 12.13 -19.91
N THR A 127 -8.78 11.27 -20.71
CA THR A 127 -9.38 10.01 -21.18
C THR A 127 -9.71 9.13 -19.98
N THR A 128 -8.81 9.07 -19.00
CA THR A 128 -8.99 8.34 -17.74
C THR A 128 -9.22 9.34 -16.60
N PRO A 129 -10.34 9.28 -15.85
CA PRO A 129 -10.55 10.15 -14.69
C PRO A 129 -9.39 10.08 -13.69
N PRO A 130 -8.98 11.19 -13.05
CA PRO A 130 -7.78 11.22 -12.20
C PRO A 130 -7.74 10.16 -11.10
N TRP A 131 -8.86 9.86 -10.44
CA TRP A 131 -8.91 8.81 -9.41
C TRP A 131 -8.70 7.40 -9.99
N GLN A 132 -9.18 7.15 -11.22
CA GLN A 132 -8.94 5.89 -11.92
C GLN A 132 -7.48 5.80 -12.37
N ASP A 133 -6.87 6.93 -12.73
CA ASP A 133 -5.46 7.00 -13.10
C ASP A 133 -4.55 6.57 -11.94
N GLU A 134 -4.81 7.07 -10.73
CA GLU A 134 -4.11 6.64 -9.52
C GLU A 134 -4.30 5.13 -9.23
N CYS A 135 -5.52 4.61 -9.41
CA CYS A 135 -5.80 3.20 -9.22
C CYS A 135 -5.04 2.32 -10.22
N ARG A 136 -5.09 2.67 -11.51
CA ARG A 136 -4.39 1.90 -12.56
C ARG A 136 -2.87 2.02 -12.43
N ALA A 137 -2.34 3.17 -12.00
CA ALA A 137 -0.91 3.34 -11.76
C ALA A 137 -0.43 2.37 -10.67
N SER A 138 -1.14 2.30 -9.54
CA SER A 138 -0.82 1.38 -8.44
C SER A 138 -0.85 -0.08 -8.89
N LEU A 139 -1.92 -0.48 -9.60
CA LEU A 139 -2.09 -1.87 -10.07
C LEU A 139 -1.05 -2.25 -11.14
N THR A 140 -0.74 -1.34 -12.06
CA THR A 140 0.27 -1.57 -13.09
C THR A 140 1.65 -1.73 -12.46
N ALA A 141 2.01 -0.84 -11.54
CA ALA A 141 3.25 -0.94 -10.78
C ALA A 141 3.36 -2.28 -10.04
N ALA A 142 2.31 -2.71 -9.35
CA ALA A 142 2.29 -4.00 -8.64
C ALA A 142 2.50 -5.20 -9.58
N GLN A 143 2.03 -5.12 -10.82
CA GLN A 143 2.12 -6.19 -11.80
C GLN A 143 3.47 -6.26 -12.49
N ILE A 144 4.06 -5.12 -12.85
CA ILE A 144 5.20 -5.10 -13.79
C ILE A 144 6.52 -4.67 -13.16
N ALA A 145 6.51 -3.98 -12.02
CA ALA A 145 7.72 -3.47 -11.42
C ALA A 145 8.57 -4.64 -10.88
N PRO A 146 9.80 -4.85 -11.40
CA PRO A 146 10.69 -5.86 -10.87
C PRO A 146 11.21 -5.45 -9.49
N GLY A 147 11.68 -6.41 -8.69
CA GLY A 147 12.34 -6.13 -7.41
C GLY A 147 11.43 -5.64 -6.28
N LEU A 148 10.12 -5.51 -6.52
CA LEU A 148 9.13 -5.31 -5.46
C LEU A 148 9.01 -6.56 -4.57
N THR A 149 8.91 -6.34 -3.27
CA THR A 149 8.55 -7.39 -2.32
C THR A 149 7.07 -7.72 -2.41
N GLU A 150 6.66 -8.87 -1.87
CA GLU A 150 5.23 -9.20 -1.79
C GLU A 150 4.44 -8.18 -0.96
N MET A 151 5.08 -7.56 0.04
CA MET A 151 4.46 -6.48 0.82
C MET A 151 4.30 -5.18 0.01
N ASP A 152 5.27 -4.85 -0.84
CA ASP A 152 5.17 -3.69 -1.75
C ASP A 152 3.99 -3.87 -2.70
N LYS A 153 3.89 -5.04 -3.35
CA LYS A 153 2.78 -5.36 -4.25
C LYS A 153 1.45 -5.32 -3.52
N ARG A 154 1.38 -5.91 -2.31
CA ARG A 154 0.18 -5.88 -1.46
C ARG A 154 -0.27 -4.47 -1.15
N TYR A 155 0.64 -3.59 -0.75
CA TYR A 155 0.26 -2.21 -0.47
C TYR A 155 -0.15 -1.43 -1.71
N LEU A 156 0.48 -1.64 -2.87
CA LEU A 156 0.03 -1.04 -4.13
C LEU A 156 -1.38 -1.51 -4.54
N VAL A 157 -1.70 -2.80 -4.39
CA VAL A 157 -3.06 -3.30 -4.67
C VAL A 157 -4.08 -2.72 -3.69
N LEU A 158 -3.74 -2.66 -2.40
CA LEU A 158 -4.62 -2.07 -1.38
C LEU A 158 -4.81 -0.56 -1.60
N ASP A 159 -3.78 0.15 -2.03
CA ASP A 159 -3.82 1.57 -2.35
C ASP A 159 -4.85 1.87 -3.45
N ALA A 160 -4.88 1.07 -4.53
CA ALA A 160 -5.92 1.17 -5.56
C ALA A 160 -7.33 0.94 -5.00
N VAL A 161 -7.52 -0.08 -4.16
CA VAL A 161 -8.82 -0.43 -3.58
C VAL A 161 -9.32 0.68 -2.65
N TYR A 162 -8.44 1.23 -1.82
CA TYR A 162 -8.79 2.30 -0.89
C TYR A 162 -9.08 3.61 -1.63
N ARG A 163 -8.27 3.98 -2.63
CA ARG A 163 -8.57 5.15 -3.47
C ARG A 163 -9.92 5.01 -4.19
N ALA A 164 -10.23 3.87 -4.77
CA ALA A 164 -11.57 3.67 -5.36
C ALA A 164 -12.67 3.89 -4.32
N LYS A 165 -12.50 3.37 -3.10
CA LYS A 165 -13.46 3.54 -2.00
C LYS A 165 -13.63 5.01 -1.60
N GLU A 166 -12.56 5.82 -1.57
CA GLU A 166 -12.62 7.27 -1.30
C GLU A 166 -13.54 8.01 -2.28
N PHE A 167 -13.66 7.52 -3.52
CA PHE A 167 -14.56 8.05 -4.55
C PHE A 167 -15.91 7.32 -4.63
N GLY A 168 -16.25 6.52 -3.61
CA GLY A 168 -17.49 5.75 -3.57
C GLY A 168 -17.53 4.69 -4.67
N GLN A 169 -16.42 4.01 -4.93
CA GLN A 169 -16.33 2.93 -5.92
C GLN A 169 -15.76 1.67 -5.27
N LEU A 170 -16.16 0.51 -5.77
CA LEU A 170 -15.57 -0.78 -5.46
C LEU A 170 -14.83 -1.32 -6.69
N ILE A 171 -13.64 -1.87 -6.46
CA ILE A 171 -12.90 -2.63 -7.47
C ILE A 171 -13.23 -4.10 -7.32
N GLU A 172 -13.72 -4.73 -8.39
CA GLU A 172 -13.81 -6.19 -8.44
C GLU A 172 -12.39 -6.79 -8.54
N MET A 173 -11.93 -7.44 -7.48
CA MET A 173 -10.58 -8.02 -7.44
C MET A 173 -10.46 -9.23 -8.39
N ASN A 174 -9.53 -9.15 -9.32
CA ASN A 174 -9.11 -10.29 -10.15
C ASN A 174 -8.21 -11.26 -9.36
N ASP A 175 -7.81 -12.37 -9.99
CA ASP A 175 -7.00 -13.41 -9.34
C ASP A 175 -5.65 -12.88 -8.84
N PHE A 176 -4.98 -12.05 -9.64
CA PHE A 176 -3.73 -11.39 -9.24
C PHE A 176 -3.91 -10.55 -7.96
N MET A 177 -4.97 -9.74 -7.89
CA MET A 177 -5.23 -8.90 -6.71
C MET A 177 -5.54 -9.75 -5.47
N LYS A 178 -6.33 -10.83 -5.63
CA LYS A 178 -6.67 -11.73 -4.52
C LYS A 178 -5.45 -12.46 -4.00
N GLU A 179 -4.62 -13.00 -4.89
CA GLU A 179 -3.38 -13.67 -4.54
C GLU A 179 -2.43 -12.71 -3.81
N THR A 180 -2.29 -11.50 -4.32
CA THR A 180 -1.42 -10.46 -3.75
C THR A 180 -1.88 -10.00 -2.36
N VAL A 181 -3.19 -9.83 -2.15
CA VAL A 181 -3.73 -9.29 -0.88
C VAL A 181 -3.93 -10.37 0.18
N PHE A 182 -4.40 -11.55 -0.24
CA PHE A 182 -4.84 -12.61 0.67
C PHE A 182 -4.00 -13.89 0.62
N GLY A 183 -3.08 -14.01 -0.33
CA GLY A 183 -2.24 -15.21 -0.50
C GLY A 183 -2.99 -16.42 -1.05
N TYR A 184 -4.14 -16.23 -1.72
CA TYR A 184 -4.84 -17.32 -2.39
C TYR A 184 -5.38 -16.94 -3.77
N SER A 185 -5.36 -17.89 -4.70
CA SER A 185 -5.97 -17.79 -6.03
C SER A 185 -7.43 -18.25 -6.00
N SER A 186 -8.27 -17.80 -6.95
CA SER A 186 -9.67 -18.24 -7.01
C SER A 186 -9.83 -19.76 -7.18
N ASN A 187 -8.81 -20.47 -7.64
CA ASN A 187 -8.79 -21.94 -7.78
C ASN A 187 -8.53 -22.68 -6.46
N GLU A 188 -7.97 -22.00 -5.44
CA GLU A 188 -7.70 -22.56 -4.12
C GLU A 188 -8.91 -22.50 -3.18
N ARG A 189 -10.04 -21.93 -3.63
CA ARG A 189 -11.33 -22.01 -2.90
C ARG A 189 -11.87 -23.44 -2.72
N LYS A 190 -11.20 -24.46 -3.28
CA LYS A 190 -11.45 -25.88 -3.04
C LYS A 190 -10.56 -26.48 -1.94
N ILE A 191 -10.13 -25.70 -0.94
CA ILE A 191 -9.70 -26.31 0.33
C ILE A 191 -10.97 -26.83 1.01
N THR A 192 -11.28 -28.10 0.75
CA THR A 192 -12.23 -28.88 1.55
C THR A 192 -11.79 -28.80 3.02
N ARG A 193 -12.78 -28.57 3.89
CA ARG A 193 -12.62 -28.34 5.32
C ARG A 193 -12.06 -29.58 6.05
N ASP A 194 -10.75 -29.73 6.03
CA ASP A 194 -10.00 -30.55 7.00
C ASP A 194 -8.95 -29.67 7.70
N ILE A 195 -9.35 -28.46 8.10
CA ILE A 195 -8.53 -27.66 9.03
C ILE A 195 -8.77 -28.27 10.41
N GLU A 196 -7.82 -29.08 10.89
CA GLU A 196 -7.77 -29.44 12.30
C GLU A 196 -7.84 -28.15 13.12
N GLN A 197 -8.84 -28.04 13.99
CA GLN A 197 -8.93 -26.87 14.86
C GLN A 197 -7.64 -26.77 15.68
N PRO A 198 -7.04 -25.57 15.80
CA PRO A 198 -5.88 -25.40 16.67
C PRO A 198 -6.22 -25.93 18.05
N LYS A 199 -5.41 -26.86 18.57
CA LYS A 199 -5.51 -27.25 19.98
C LYS A 199 -5.00 -26.08 20.83
N TYR A 200 -5.92 -25.31 21.37
CA TYR A 200 -5.63 -24.32 22.39
C TYR A 200 -5.30 -25.04 23.70
N VAL A 201 -4.08 -24.86 24.20
CA VAL A 201 -3.66 -25.37 25.51
C VAL A 201 -3.73 -24.20 26.49
N SER A 202 -4.56 -24.29 27.53
CA SER A 202 -4.60 -23.28 28.59
C SER A 202 -3.36 -23.37 29.47
N GLU A 203 -2.85 -22.24 29.97
CA GLU A 203 -1.71 -22.20 30.92
C GLU A 203 -1.93 -23.05 32.18
N GLU A 204 -3.18 -23.34 32.55
CA GLU A 204 -3.53 -24.23 33.66
C GLU A 204 -3.18 -25.70 33.39
N SER A 205 -3.07 -26.10 32.12
CA SER A 205 -2.66 -27.44 31.70
C SER A 205 -1.18 -27.71 31.98
N LEU A 206 -0.35 -26.67 32.03
CA LEU A 206 1.07 -26.75 32.39
C LEU A 206 1.31 -26.88 33.91
N LYS A 207 0.30 -26.58 34.74
CA LYS A 207 0.42 -26.67 36.21
C LYS A 207 0.14 -28.07 36.78
N ARG A 208 -0.41 -29.00 35.99
CA ARG A 208 -0.62 -30.39 36.43
C ARG A 208 0.60 -31.29 36.22
N ASP A 209 1.51 -30.90 35.32
CA ASP A 209 2.75 -31.64 35.04
C ASP A 209 3.97 -31.10 35.82
N GLN A 210 3.78 -30.10 36.70
CA GLN A 210 4.81 -29.55 37.60
C GLN A 210 4.50 -29.83 39.09
N ALA A 211 3.76 -30.90 39.40
CA ALA A 211 3.57 -31.36 40.78
C ALA A 211 4.70 -32.26 41.30
N ASP A 212 5.72 -32.56 40.49
CA ASP A 212 6.94 -33.28 40.91
C ASP A 212 8.18 -32.51 40.45
N GLY A 213 8.70 -31.62 41.31
CA GLY A 213 10.00 -30.99 41.12
C GLY A 213 10.02 -29.51 41.42
N ALA A 214 10.36 -29.16 42.66
CA ALA A 214 10.61 -27.80 43.11
C ALA A 214 11.66 -27.08 42.24
N TYR A 215 11.44 -25.80 41.90
CA TYR A 215 12.36 -24.68 42.13
C TYR A 215 11.68 -23.36 41.69
N GLU A 216 11.59 -22.41 42.63
CA GLU A 216 11.12 -21.04 42.39
C GLU A 216 12.07 -20.26 41.46
N HIS A 217 11.52 -19.53 40.49
CA HIS A 217 12.01 -18.18 40.20
C HIS A 217 10.90 -17.26 39.67
N LYS A 218 10.77 -16.12 40.33
CA LYS A 218 9.77 -15.06 40.12
C LYS A 218 9.77 -14.54 38.68
N VAL A 219 8.58 -14.45 38.07
CA VAL A 219 8.31 -13.53 36.96
C VAL A 219 7.18 -12.58 37.34
N SER A 220 7.44 -11.30 37.09
CA SER A 220 6.74 -10.11 37.54
C SER A 220 5.31 -9.99 37.03
N LYS A 221 4.43 -9.49 37.91
CA LYS A 221 3.06 -9.05 37.58
C LYS A 221 3.06 -7.94 36.52
N MET A 222 2.37 -8.15 35.41
CA MET A 222 1.63 -7.08 34.74
C MET A 222 0.23 -7.56 34.39
N ARG A 223 -0.74 -6.66 34.61
CA ARG A 223 -2.14 -6.95 34.92
C ARG A 223 -2.96 -7.14 33.65
N GLN A 224 -3.83 -8.15 33.69
CA GLN A 224 -5.04 -8.27 32.88
C GLN A 224 -5.95 -7.04 33.08
N PHE A 225 -6.42 -6.45 31.99
CA PHE A 225 -7.77 -5.89 31.89
C PHE A 225 -8.19 -5.86 30.41
N SER A 226 -8.89 -6.90 29.98
CA SER A 226 -9.90 -6.79 28.92
C SER A 226 -11.18 -7.40 29.47
N ARG A 227 -12.11 -6.54 29.90
CA ARG A 227 -13.49 -6.91 30.14
C ARG A 227 -14.22 -6.65 28.83
N ASP A 228 -14.56 -7.72 28.14
CA ASP A 228 -15.51 -7.69 27.04
C ASP A 228 -16.90 -7.46 27.65
N TYR A 229 -17.59 -6.42 27.17
CA TYR A 229 -19.01 -6.23 27.40
C TYR A 229 -19.74 -6.64 26.13
N ASP A 230 -20.32 -7.84 26.17
CA ASP A 230 -21.45 -8.24 25.35
C ASP A 230 -22.75 -7.58 25.86
N ASP A 231 -23.77 -7.67 25.00
CA ASP A 231 -25.17 -7.26 25.14
C ASP A 231 -25.50 -5.78 24.93
N PHE A 232 -26.21 -5.50 23.83
CA PHE A 232 -27.64 -5.23 23.93
C PHE A 232 -28.34 -5.47 22.57
N GLU A 233 -28.96 -6.65 22.43
CA GLU A 233 -30.26 -6.74 21.77
C GLU A 233 -31.33 -6.20 22.74
N ARG A 234 -32.05 -5.16 22.32
CA ARG A 234 -33.50 -4.98 22.52
C ARG A 234 -34.02 -3.78 21.73
#